data_AF-A0A931Z7A2-F1
#
_entry.id   AF-A0A931Z7A2-F1
#
_cell.length_a   1.000
_cell.length_b   1.000
_cell.length_c   1.000
_cell.angle_alpha   90.00
_cell.angle_beta   90.00
_cell.angle_gamma   90.00
#
_symmetry.space_group_name_H-M   'P 1'
#
loop_
_entity.id
_entity.type
_entity.pdbx_description
1 polymer ?
#
loop_
_entity_poly.entity_id
_entity_poly.type
_entity_poly.pdbx_seq_one_letter_code
_entity_poly.pdbx_strand_id
1 'polypeptide(L)'
;MDFIAGCKDINPEYLERLAALLEYSARYGPPPIASKFKHLTATDQLFEFKSAGGLRLFCFFDDGRLIVCTHGTIKKAQRTRTDELDLAHDWKRRYEAAKKAGNLIHETEHE
;
A
#
# COMPACT_ATOMS: atom_id res chain seq x y z
N MET A 1 -6.39 -7.61 -12.31
CA MET A 1 -5.82 -6.40 -12.95
C MET A 1 -4.62 -6.01 -12.11
N ASP A 2 -3.41 -6.38 -12.54
CA ASP A 2 -2.19 -5.99 -11.84
C ASP A 2 -2.16 -4.48 -11.73
N PHE A 3 -2.01 -3.99 -10.50
CA PHE A 3 -1.73 -2.58 -10.26
C PHE A 3 -0.59 -2.13 -11.18
N ILE A 4 0.43 -2.97 -11.40
CA ILE A 4 1.56 -2.74 -12.30
C ILE A 4 1.19 -2.85 -13.80
N ALA A 5 0.30 -3.75 -14.24
CA ALA A 5 -0.06 -3.84 -15.66
C ALA A 5 -1.01 -2.73 -16.11
N GLY A 6 -1.77 -2.13 -15.19
CA GLY A 6 -2.52 -0.89 -15.43
C GLY A 6 -1.63 0.35 -15.60
N CYS A 7 -0.32 0.21 -15.37
CA CYS A 7 0.67 1.29 -15.40
C CYS A 7 1.36 1.51 -16.75
N LYS A 8 0.79 1.10 -17.89
CA LYS A 8 1.47 1.28 -19.21
C LYS A 8 1.90 2.74 -19.48
N ASP A 9 1.26 3.71 -18.82
CA ASP A 9 1.55 5.15 -18.92
C ASP A 9 2.12 5.79 -17.64
N ILE A 10 2.49 5.00 -16.62
CA ILE A 10 3.13 5.57 -15.42
C ILE A 10 4.61 5.81 -15.71
N ASN A 11 5.06 7.04 -15.48
CA ASN A 11 6.47 7.38 -15.54
C ASN A 11 7.28 6.41 -14.64
N PRO A 12 8.24 5.64 -15.19
CA PRO A 12 9.04 4.68 -14.43
C PRO A 12 9.71 5.29 -13.19
N GLU A 13 10.07 6.57 -13.26
CA GLU A 13 10.66 7.32 -12.15
C GLU A 13 9.73 7.38 -10.92
N TYR A 14 8.41 7.33 -11.11
CA TYR A 14 7.45 7.33 -10.00
C TYR A 14 7.44 5.99 -9.27
N LEU A 15 7.56 4.88 -10.00
CA LEU A 15 7.69 3.55 -9.43
C LEU A 15 9.00 3.42 -8.66
N GLU A 16 10.11 3.88 -9.24
CA GLU A 16 11.42 3.88 -8.59
C GLU A 16 11.40 4.67 -7.26
N ARG A 17 10.76 5.85 -7.25
CA ARG A 17 10.57 6.64 -6.02
C ARG A 17 9.73 5.93 -4.97
N LEU A 18 8.70 5.17 -5.36
CA LEU A 18 7.91 4.37 -4.43
C LEU A 18 8.73 3.19 -3.90
N ALA A 19 9.47 2.49 -4.77
CA ALA A 19 10.36 1.39 -4.40
C ALA A 19 11.41 1.85 -3.38
N ALA A 20 12.05 3.00 -3.60
CA ALA A 20 13.01 3.58 -2.66
C ALA A 20 12.39 3.87 -1.27
N LEU A 21 11.12 4.30 -1.23
CA LEU A 21 10.41 4.51 0.04
C LEU A 21 10.14 3.19 0.76
N LEU A 22 9.75 2.15 0.03
CA LEU A 22 9.52 0.82 0.59
C LEU A 22 10.81 0.21 1.12
N GLU A 23 11.91 0.30 0.37
CA GLU A 23 13.22 -0.19 0.77
C GLU A 23 13.75 0.55 2.01
N TYR A 24 13.61 1.89 2.05
CA TYR A 24 13.89 2.68 3.24
C TYR A 24 13.06 2.19 4.44
N SER A 25 11.76 1.98 4.22
CA SER A 25 10.84 1.59 5.30
C SER A 25 11.10 0.20 5.84
N ALA A 26 11.53 -0.73 4.97
CA ALA A 26 11.93 -2.07 5.38
C ALA A 26 13.19 -2.06 6.27
N ARG A 27 14.12 -1.13 6.03
CA ARG A 27 15.36 -1.00 6.84
C ARG A 27 15.19 -0.19 8.11
N TYR A 28 14.47 0.93 8.03
CA TYR A 28 14.48 1.97 9.06
C TYR A 28 13.10 2.24 9.67
N GLY A 29 12.06 1.59 9.18
CA GLY A 29 10.68 1.89 9.51
C GLY A 29 10.08 3.03 8.67
N PRO A 30 8.77 3.28 8.81
CA PRO A 30 8.06 4.27 8.01
C PRO A 30 8.64 5.68 8.17
N PRO A 31 8.82 6.45 7.09
CA PRO A 31 9.32 7.82 7.18
C PRO A 31 8.45 8.69 8.11
N PRO A 32 9.03 9.49 9.02
CA PRO A 32 8.26 10.32 9.94
C PRO A 32 7.65 11.58 9.29
N ILE A 33 7.62 11.64 7.96
CA ILE A 33 7.26 12.84 7.19
C ILE A 33 5.94 12.61 6.46
N ALA A 34 4.91 13.40 6.79
CA ALA A 34 3.55 13.29 6.24
C ALA A 34 3.44 13.47 4.70
N SER A 35 4.47 14.02 4.06
CA SER A 35 4.55 14.11 2.60
C SER A 35 4.95 12.78 1.94
N LYS A 36 5.52 11.84 2.71
CA LYS A 36 6.00 10.52 2.27
C LYS A 36 5.22 9.35 2.85
N PHE A 37 4.81 9.46 4.12
CA PHE A 37 4.01 8.45 4.80
C PHE A 37 3.00 9.13 5.72
N LYS A 38 1.71 8.79 5.58
CA LYS A 38 0.65 9.50 6.30
C LYS A 38 -0.35 8.53 6.91
N HIS A 39 -0.64 8.72 8.19
CA HIS A 39 -1.78 8.10 8.86
C HIS A 39 -3.09 8.74 8.38
N LEU A 40 -4.04 7.91 8.01
CA LEU A 40 -5.39 8.32 7.61
C LEU A 40 -6.28 8.28 8.86
N THR A 41 -6.19 9.33 9.69
CA THR A 41 -6.77 9.37 11.05
C THR A 41 -8.28 9.12 11.16
N ALA A 42 -9.03 9.28 10.07
CA ALA A 42 -10.47 8.99 10.01
C ALA A 42 -10.78 7.53 9.62
N THR A 43 -9.77 6.66 9.63
CA THR A 43 -9.87 5.24 9.27
C THR A 43 -9.45 4.38 10.45
N ASP A 44 -9.86 3.11 10.43
CA ASP A 44 -9.31 2.10 11.33
C ASP A 44 -7.87 1.71 10.91
N GLN A 45 -6.91 2.55 11.31
CA GLN A 45 -5.47 2.32 11.21
C GLN A 45 -4.96 2.03 9.79
N LEU A 46 -5.43 2.80 8.79
CA LEU A 46 -4.86 2.80 7.45
C LEU A 46 -3.84 3.92 7.27
N PHE A 47 -2.84 3.65 6.44
CA PHE A 47 -1.75 4.55 6.12
C PHE A 47 -1.54 4.62 4.61
N GLU A 48 -0.95 5.70 4.12
CA GLU A 48 -0.57 5.85 2.72
C GLU A 48 0.92 6.20 2.59
N PHE A 49 1.65 5.44 1.77
CA PHE A 49 2.90 5.92 1.18
C PHE A 49 2.58 6.88 0.04
N LYS A 50 3.40 7.91 -0.12
CA LYS A 50 3.24 8.98 -1.10
C LYS A 50 4.55 9.21 -1.84
N SER A 51 4.56 8.86 -3.12
CA SER A 51 5.69 9.14 -4.00
C SER A 51 5.62 10.57 -4.56
N ALA A 52 6.78 11.14 -4.87
CA ALA A 52 6.82 12.32 -5.74
C ALA A 52 6.46 11.86 -7.16
N GLY A 53 5.35 12.39 -7.70
CA GLY A 53 4.71 11.87 -8.93
C GLY A 53 3.23 11.51 -8.74
N GLY A 54 2.79 11.39 -7.48
CA GLY A 54 1.37 11.24 -7.16
C GLY A 54 0.88 9.80 -7.07
N LEU A 55 1.77 8.81 -7.09
CA LEU A 55 1.42 7.45 -6.67
C LEU A 55 1.22 7.42 -5.17
N ARG A 56 0.16 6.74 -4.75
CA ARG A 56 -0.15 6.42 -3.37
C ARG A 56 -0.24 4.92 -3.23
N LEU A 57 0.25 4.39 -2.11
CA LEU A 57 0.13 2.97 -1.78
C LEU A 57 -0.49 2.86 -0.40
N PHE A 58 -1.68 2.29 -0.33
CA PHE A 58 -2.43 2.11 0.92
C PHE A 58 -1.92 0.88 1.65
N CYS A 59 -1.71 1.00 2.95
CA CYS A 59 -1.17 -0.06 3.78
C CYS A 59 -1.70 0.03 5.22
N PHE A 60 -1.43 -1.02 6.00
CA PHE A 60 -1.65 -1.06 7.44
C PHE A 60 -0.51 -1.82 8.10
N PHE A 61 -0.39 -1.66 9.43
CA PHE A 61 0.56 -2.42 10.21
C PHE A 61 -0.08 -3.70 10.73
N ASP A 62 0.72 -4.75 10.75
CA ASP A 62 0.39 -6.00 11.41
C ASP A 62 1.48 -6.34 12.44
N ASP A 63 1.11 -7.12 13.45
CA ASP A 63 2.04 -7.60 14.47
C ASP A 63 3.22 -8.35 13.83
N GLY A 64 4.41 -8.22 14.43
CA GLY A 64 5.62 -8.86 13.90
C GLY A 64 6.47 -7.97 12.99
N ARG A 65 6.30 -6.64 13.06
CA ARG A 65 7.05 -5.63 12.27
C ARG A 65 6.76 -5.75 10.77
N LEU A 66 5.50 -6.00 10.41
CA LEU A 66 5.04 -6.12 9.03
C LEU A 66 4.24 -4.89 8.59
N ILE A 67 4.53 -4.40 7.39
CA ILE A 67 3.69 -3.41 6.68
C ILE A 67 2.98 -4.16 5.56
N VAL A 68 1.66 -4.31 5.68
CA VAL A 68 0.84 -4.98 4.67
C VAL A 68 0.34 -3.94 3.68
N CYS A 69 0.81 -4.04 2.43
CA CYS A 69 0.37 -3.18 1.34
C CYS A 69 -0.87 -3.77 0.66
N THR A 70 -1.91 -2.96 0.46
CA THR A 70 -3.19 -3.41 -0.10
C THR A 70 -3.23 -3.19 -1.62
N HIS A 71 -3.21 -1.93 -2.05
CA HIS A 71 -3.24 -1.53 -3.45
C HIS A 71 -2.69 -0.11 -3.59
N GLY A 72 -2.27 0.24 -4.81
CA GLY A 72 -1.82 1.59 -5.13
C GLY A 72 -2.79 2.32 -6.05
N THR A 73 -2.67 3.64 -6.09
CA THR A 73 -3.49 4.54 -6.93
C THR A 73 -2.65 5.71 -7.44
N ILE A 74 -3.13 6.37 -8.50
CA ILE A 74 -2.54 7.62 -9.02
C ILE A 74 -3.48 8.77 -8.66
N LYS A 75 -2.95 9.95 -8.29
CA LYS A 75 -3.75 11.14 -7.94
C LYS A 75 -4.82 11.54 -8.99
N LYS A 76 -4.70 11.12 -10.26
CA LYS A 76 -5.67 11.36 -11.35
C LYS A 76 -6.56 10.15 -11.68
N ALA A 77 -6.57 9.12 -10.83
CA ALA A 77 -7.38 7.92 -11.05
C ALA A 77 -8.88 8.26 -11.05
N GLN A 78 -9.65 7.45 -11.77
CA GLN A 78 -11.11 7.62 -11.94
C GLN A 78 -11.91 7.35 -10.66
N ARG A 79 -11.37 6.54 -9.74
CA ARG A 79 -12.05 6.18 -8.49
C ARG A 79 -11.95 7.30 -7.47
N THR A 80 -13.02 7.47 -6.69
CA THR A 80 -13.01 8.48 -5.63
C THR A 80 -12.09 8.03 -4.51
N ARG A 81 -11.59 9.00 -3.72
CA ARG A 81 -10.75 8.66 -2.56
C ARG A 81 -11.49 7.74 -1.58
N THR A 82 -12.79 7.90 -1.42
CA THR A 82 -13.62 7.06 -0.54
C THR A 82 -13.61 5.61 -1.02
N ASP A 83 -13.80 5.38 -2.33
CA ASP A 83 -13.79 4.02 -2.90
C ASP A 83 -12.46 3.27 -2.65
N GLU A 84 -11.34 3.99 -2.68
CA GLU A 84 -10.02 3.42 -2.42
C GLU A 84 -9.80 3.14 -0.92
N LEU A 85 -10.35 3.98 -0.03
CA LEU A 85 -10.33 3.71 1.42
C LEU A 85 -11.19 2.49 1.76
N ASP A 86 -12.37 2.38 1.16
CA ASP A 86 -13.26 1.22 1.36
C ASP A 86 -12.61 -0.06 0.86
N LEU A 87 -11.92 -0.02 -0.29
CA LEU A 87 -11.15 -1.14 -0.80
C LEU A 87 -9.99 -1.52 0.14
N ALA A 88 -9.25 -0.54 0.67
CA ALA A 88 -8.17 -0.80 1.63
C ALA A 88 -8.70 -1.45 2.91
N HIS A 89 -9.84 -0.98 3.42
CA HIS A 89 -10.51 -1.60 4.57
C HIS A 89 -10.95 -3.03 4.29
N ASP A 90 -11.47 -3.29 3.10
CA ASP A 90 -11.91 -4.61 2.70
C ASP A 90 -10.74 -5.60 2.62
N TRP A 91 -9.61 -5.17 2.06
CA TRP A 91 -8.36 -5.94 2.08
C TRP A 91 -7.85 -6.21 3.49
N LYS A 92 -7.83 -5.20 4.36
CA LYS A 92 -7.45 -5.37 5.77
C LYS A 92 -8.31 -6.42 6.47
N ARG A 93 -9.64 -6.33 6.35
CA ARG A 93 -10.57 -7.31 6.94
C ARG A 93 -10.33 -8.72 6.42
N ARG A 94 -10.12 -8.89 5.11
CA ARG A 94 -9.83 -10.21 4.51
C ARG A 94 -8.53 -10.79 5.06
N TYR A 95 -7.48 -9.97 5.12
CA TYR A 95 -6.20 -10.37 5.68
C TYR A 95 -6.33 -10.79 7.15
N GLU A 96 -6.98 -10.00 7.99
CA GLU A 96 -7.15 -10.31 9.42
C GLU A 96 -7.99 -11.56 9.65
N ALA A 97 -9.08 -11.73 8.90
CA ALA A 97 -9.89 -12.95 8.95
C ALA A 97 -9.08 -14.17 8.54
N ALA A 98 -8.26 -14.03 7.51
CA ALA A 98 -7.40 -15.11 7.02
C ALA A 98 -6.30 -15.47 8.04
N LYS A 99 -5.63 -14.47 8.60
CA LYS A 99 -4.63 -14.62 9.66
C LYS A 99 -5.21 -15.31 10.88
N LYS A 100 -6.41 -14.89 11.33
CA LYS A 100 -7.10 -15.51 12.47
C LYS A 100 -7.48 -16.98 12.21
N ALA A 101 -7.84 -17.31 10.98
CA ALA A 101 -8.14 -18.68 10.58
C ALA A 101 -6.90 -19.54 10.31
N GLY A 102 -5.70 -18.97 10.32
CA GLY A 102 -4.45 -19.66 10.00
C GLY A 102 -4.34 -20.07 8.52
N ASN A 103 -5.03 -19.37 7.61
CA ASN A 103 -5.09 -19.71 6.19
C ASN A 103 -4.43 -18.66 5.28
N LEU A 104 -3.49 -17.86 5.83
CA LEU A 104 -2.66 -16.98 5.00
C LEU A 104 -1.84 -17.82 4.03
N ILE A 105 -2.08 -17.61 2.74
CA ILE A 105 -1.30 -18.22 1.68
C ILE A 105 -0.19 -17.23 1.31
N HIS A 106 1.05 -17.68 1.45
CA HIS A 106 2.21 -16.96 0.94
C HIS A 106 2.53 -17.54 -0.43
N GLU A 107 2.44 -16.74 -1.48
CA GLU A 107 2.99 -17.13 -2.76
C GLU A 107 4.50 -17.39 -2.58
N THR A 108 4.93 -18.57 -2.98
CA THR A 108 6.35 -18.90 -3.13
C THR A 108 6.74 -18.57 -4.57
N GLU A 109 7.98 -18.13 -4.78
CA GLU A 109 8.45 -17.64 -6.08
C GLU A 109 8.08 -18.61 -7.22
N HIS A 110 7.50 -18.08 -8.30
CA HIS A 110 7.42 -18.79 -9.57
C HIS A 110 8.81 -18.73 -10.21
N GLU A 111 9.46 -19.89 -10.36
CA GLU A 111 10.67 -20.08 -11.17
C GLU A 111 10.47 -19.69 -12.64
#